data_AF-A0A2V1D9G0-F1
#
_entry.id   AF-A0A2V1D9G0-F1
#
_cell.length_a   1.000
_cell.length_b   1.000
_cell.length_c   1.000
_cell.angle_alpha   90.00
_cell.angle_beta   90.00
_cell.angle_gamma   90.00
#
_symmetry.space_group_name_H-M   'P 1'
#
loop_
_entity.id
_entity.type
_entity.pdbx_description
1 polymer ?
#
loop_
_entity_poly.entity_id
_entity_poly.type
_entity_poly.pdbx_seq_one_letter_code
_entity_poly.pdbx_strand_id
1 'polypeptide(L)'
;PANLLDNEYYEVRHIPGKGYGSVAKQDIKCGTRILADEPLLIVPIANYGAKDIEEAFGKLTQDQKDLYLSLSCGQEENKDGSAKFYDNCGEIPPVVRIFQINCMEWNDGAAVFPKAARFNHSCVPNATFSWHPTLQKEVVHAIQDIPKGEEITLTYCGMTGDITLRTWLLEHYGFKCQCSACGSEASRDRRFRIDELLQSTRPYRGYNLEAGNQQVTKQMLQLVVLCKEEGEYSIRVSQLLLELAILCERTNDWQHGLEFAASAVKMKRDCQGADFPDHGKYTEVFKRIYGKSKEAAAAAAVREGS
;
A
#
# COMPACT_ATOMS: atom_id res chain seq x y z
N PRO A 1 -13.20 -5.75 -25.07
CA PRO A 1 -13.07 -5.67 -23.59
C PRO A 1 -11.81 -4.94 -23.09
N ALA A 2 -10.67 -4.98 -23.81
CA ALA A 2 -9.41 -4.33 -23.38
C ALA A 2 -9.53 -2.82 -23.07
N ASN A 3 -10.32 -2.06 -23.85
CA ASN A 3 -10.50 -0.62 -23.62
C ASN A 3 -11.24 -0.22 -22.33
N LEU A 4 -11.90 -1.15 -21.60
CA LEU A 4 -12.65 -0.80 -20.37
C LEU A 4 -11.77 -0.76 -19.12
N LEU A 5 -10.60 -1.38 -19.16
CA LEU A 5 -9.70 -1.51 -18.01
C LEU A 5 -8.52 -0.53 -18.05
N ASP A 6 -8.27 0.04 -19.22
CA ASP A 6 -7.28 1.10 -19.47
C ASP A 6 -7.78 2.47 -19.01
N ASN A 7 -6.86 3.44 -18.89
CA ASN A 7 -7.21 4.84 -18.74
C ASN A 7 -6.16 5.78 -19.38
N GLU A 8 -6.17 7.06 -19.02
CA GLU A 8 -5.18 8.04 -19.48
C GLU A 8 -3.75 7.76 -18.99
N TYR A 9 -3.56 7.09 -17.86
CA TYR A 9 -2.26 6.84 -17.25
C TYR A 9 -1.64 5.51 -17.67
N TYR A 10 -2.45 4.47 -17.85
CA TYR A 10 -1.97 3.12 -18.12
C TYR A 10 -2.82 2.36 -19.13
N GLU A 11 -2.21 1.32 -19.69
CA GLU A 11 -2.87 0.30 -20.51
C GLU A 11 -2.60 -1.08 -19.92
N VAL A 12 -3.60 -1.95 -19.99
CA VAL A 12 -3.51 -3.33 -19.54
C VAL A 12 -2.96 -4.17 -20.69
N ARG A 13 -1.86 -4.87 -20.43
CA ARG A 13 -1.16 -5.72 -21.40
C ARG A 13 -0.88 -7.08 -20.82
N HIS A 14 -0.71 -8.07 -21.68
CA HIS A 14 -0.19 -9.36 -21.26
C HIS A 14 1.29 -9.21 -20.86
N ILE A 15 1.64 -9.65 -19.66
CA ILE A 15 2.97 -9.66 -19.07
C ILE A 15 3.39 -11.13 -18.90
N PRO A 16 4.42 -11.59 -19.63
CA PRO A 16 4.87 -12.99 -19.56
C PRO A 16 5.11 -13.46 -18.12
N GLY A 17 4.47 -14.58 -17.74
CA GLY A 17 4.60 -15.17 -16.40
C GLY A 17 3.83 -14.45 -15.28
N LYS A 18 3.07 -13.39 -15.58
CA LYS A 18 2.20 -12.68 -14.62
C LYS A 18 0.75 -12.49 -15.09
N GLY A 19 0.40 -12.99 -16.27
CA GLY A 19 -0.93 -12.77 -16.85
C GLY A 19 -1.08 -11.35 -17.39
N TYR A 20 -2.10 -10.60 -16.97
CA TYR A 20 -2.33 -9.23 -17.43
C TYR A 20 -1.93 -8.21 -16.37
N GLY A 21 -1.15 -7.21 -16.77
CA GLY A 21 -0.64 -6.13 -15.90
C GLY A 21 -0.84 -4.75 -16.50
N SER A 22 -0.86 -3.72 -15.66
CA SER A 22 -0.96 -2.31 -16.05
C SER A 22 0.42 -1.70 -16.36
N VAL A 23 0.59 -1.12 -17.54
CA VAL A 23 1.83 -0.47 -17.99
C VAL A 23 1.59 1.02 -18.23
N ALA A 24 2.49 1.88 -17.73
CA ALA A 24 2.38 3.33 -17.86
C ALA A 24 2.44 3.80 -19.33
N LYS A 25 1.48 4.62 -19.76
CA LYS A 25 1.40 5.21 -21.10
C LYS A 25 2.19 6.52 -21.24
N GLN A 26 2.52 7.12 -20.10
CA GLN A 26 3.23 8.37 -19.95
C GLN A 26 4.03 8.36 -18.65
N ASP A 27 4.89 9.35 -18.45
CA ASP A 27 5.56 9.53 -17.17
C ASP A 27 4.53 9.96 -16.11
N ILE A 28 4.50 9.24 -14.98
CA ILE A 28 3.59 9.49 -13.86
C ILE A 28 4.43 10.00 -12.69
N LYS A 29 4.04 11.14 -12.13
CA LYS A 29 4.74 11.71 -10.97
C LYS A 29 4.28 11.10 -9.66
N CYS A 30 5.21 10.95 -8.73
CA CYS A 30 4.91 10.59 -7.35
C CYS A 30 3.77 11.47 -6.79
N GLY A 31 2.79 10.82 -6.15
CA GLY A 31 1.57 11.44 -5.61
C GLY A 31 0.40 11.54 -6.59
N THR A 32 0.57 11.14 -7.85
CA THR A 32 -0.54 11.12 -8.83
C THR A 32 -1.55 10.03 -8.45
N ARG A 33 -2.84 10.38 -8.38
CA ARG A 33 -3.94 9.40 -8.32
C ARG A 33 -4.12 8.78 -9.71
N ILE A 34 -3.64 7.55 -9.86
CA ILE A 34 -3.65 6.78 -11.11
C ILE A 34 -5.04 6.21 -11.39
N LEU A 35 -5.77 5.82 -10.34
CA LEU A 35 -7.06 5.15 -10.45
C LEU A 35 -7.97 5.53 -9.27
N ALA A 36 -9.27 5.60 -9.55
CA ALA A 36 -10.35 5.53 -8.58
C ALA A 36 -11.39 4.52 -9.10
N ASP A 37 -11.42 3.33 -8.53
CA ASP A 37 -12.16 2.18 -9.01
C ASP A 37 -13.42 1.91 -8.17
N GLU A 38 -14.50 1.59 -8.85
CA GLU A 38 -15.78 1.27 -8.20
C GLU A 38 -15.82 -0.22 -7.84
N PRO A 39 -16.38 -0.58 -6.68
CA PRO A 39 -16.52 -1.98 -6.32
C PRO A 39 -17.49 -2.68 -7.27
N LEU A 40 -17.05 -3.78 -7.87
CA LEU A 40 -17.89 -4.63 -8.72
C LEU A 40 -18.70 -5.62 -7.90
N LEU A 41 -18.07 -6.28 -6.94
CA LEU A 41 -18.68 -7.27 -6.05
C LEU A 41 -18.23 -6.99 -4.62
N ILE A 42 -19.17 -6.89 -3.68
CA ILE A 42 -18.92 -6.61 -2.26
C ILE A 42 -19.42 -7.76 -1.41
N VAL A 43 -18.57 -8.21 -0.49
CA VAL A 43 -18.93 -9.09 0.63
C VAL A 43 -18.71 -8.31 1.93
N PRO A 44 -19.76 -7.78 2.57
CA PRO A 44 -19.64 -6.73 3.60
C PRO A 44 -19.40 -7.28 5.03
N ILE A 45 -18.85 -8.49 5.15
CA ILE A 45 -18.60 -9.16 6.43
C ILE A 45 -17.18 -9.74 6.43
N ALA A 46 -16.53 -9.88 7.59
CA ALA A 46 -15.13 -10.31 7.67
C ALA A 46 -14.97 -11.83 7.52
N ASN A 47 -15.88 -12.59 8.16
CA ASN A 47 -15.84 -14.05 8.24
C ASN A 47 -16.73 -14.67 7.16
N TYR A 48 -16.52 -14.29 5.90
CA TYR A 48 -17.29 -14.80 4.77
C TYR A 48 -16.81 -16.19 4.34
N GLY A 49 -17.75 -16.98 3.80
CA GLY A 49 -17.48 -18.26 3.14
C GLY A 49 -17.81 -18.23 1.65
N ALA A 50 -17.66 -19.39 0.99
CA ALA A 50 -17.96 -19.55 -0.42
C ALA A 50 -19.39 -19.11 -0.79
N LYS A 51 -20.38 -19.44 0.05
CA LYS A 51 -21.79 -19.09 -0.19
C LYS A 51 -22.03 -17.59 -0.23
N ASP A 52 -21.39 -16.82 0.66
CA ASP A 52 -21.55 -15.35 0.69
C ASP A 52 -21.03 -14.72 -0.62
N ILE A 53 -19.93 -15.25 -1.14
CA ILE A 53 -19.35 -14.83 -2.42
C ILE A 53 -20.28 -15.20 -3.58
N GLU A 54 -20.80 -16.43 -3.60
CA GLU A 54 -21.73 -16.90 -4.63
C GLU A 54 -23.04 -16.12 -4.63
N GLU A 55 -23.58 -15.79 -3.46
CA GLU A 55 -24.78 -14.95 -3.30
C GLU A 55 -24.53 -13.52 -3.78
N ALA A 56 -23.37 -12.94 -3.44
CA ALA A 56 -22.96 -11.62 -3.94
C ALA A 56 -22.80 -11.61 -5.46
N PHE A 57 -22.16 -12.65 -6.02
CA PHE A 57 -22.02 -12.85 -7.46
C PHE A 57 -23.38 -13.03 -8.16
N GLY A 58 -24.31 -13.77 -7.54
CA GLY A 58 -25.65 -14.00 -8.06
C GLY A 58 -26.43 -12.71 -8.35
N LYS A 59 -26.19 -11.66 -7.54
CA LYS A 59 -26.84 -10.33 -7.64
C LYS A 59 -26.30 -9.45 -8.77
N LEU A 60 -25.16 -9.80 -9.37
CA LEU A 60 -24.57 -9.04 -10.47
C LEU A 60 -25.41 -9.17 -11.76
N THR A 61 -25.41 -8.11 -12.57
CA THR A 61 -25.94 -8.17 -13.95
C THR A 61 -25.08 -9.07 -14.84
N GLN A 62 -25.57 -9.45 -16.02
CA GLN A 62 -24.80 -10.31 -16.92
C GLN A 62 -23.47 -9.64 -17.33
N ASP A 63 -23.49 -8.36 -17.70
CA ASP A 63 -22.26 -7.62 -18.06
C ASP A 63 -21.25 -7.55 -16.89
N GLN A 64 -21.74 -7.40 -15.67
CA GLN A 64 -20.90 -7.42 -14.46
C GLN A 64 -20.31 -8.81 -14.19
N LYS A 65 -21.09 -9.88 -14.42
CA LYS A 65 -20.61 -11.26 -14.33
C LYS A 65 -19.54 -11.53 -15.37
N ASP A 66 -19.75 -11.09 -16.61
CA ASP A 66 -18.78 -11.26 -17.69
C ASP A 66 -17.47 -10.51 -17.39
N LEU A 67 -17.56 -9.28 -16.85
CA LEU A 67 -16.40 -8.53 -16.40
C LEU A 67 -15.67 -9.25 -15.25
N TYR A 68 -16.41 -9.71 -14.24
CA TYR A 68 -15.85 -10.44 -13.10
C TYR A 68 -15.14 -11.72 -13.53
N LEU A 69 -15.79 -12.52 -14.39
CA LEU A 69 -15.26 -13.77 -14.92
C LEU A 69 -14.06 -13.57 -15.87
N SER A 70 -13.82 -12.34 -16.35
CA SER A 70 -12.62 -11.99 -17.11
C SER A 70 -11.37 -11.76 -16.25
N LEU A 71 -11.52 -11.66 -14.93
CA LEU A 71 -10.41 -11.46 -14.00
C LEU A 71 -9.58 -12.74 -13.84
N SER A 72 -8.38 -12.60 -13.26
CA SER A 72 -7.50 -13.75 -13.06
C SER A 72 -8.19 -14.79 -12.17
N CYS A 73 -8.07 -16.05 -12.54
CA CYS A 73 -8.43 -17.18 -11.70
C CYS A 73 -7.17 -17.88 -11.14
N GLY A 74 -5.95 -17.35 -11.35
CA GLY A 74 -4.71 -17.86 -10.74
C GLY A 74 -4.13 -19.09 -11.45
N GLN A 75 -4.31 -19.18 -12.76
CA GLN A 75 -3.77 -20.27 -13.58
C GLN A 75 -2.35 -19.91 -14.02
N GLU A 76 -1.39 -20.82 -13.80
CA GLU A 76 -0.15 -20.79 -14.57
C GLU A 76 -0.50 -21.20 -16.01
N GLU A 77 -0.15 -20.37 -17.00
CA GLU A 77 -0.02 -20.83 -18.38
C GLU A 77 1.12 -21.86 -18.40
N ASN A 78 0.80 -23.13 -18.63
CA ASN A 78 1.83 -24.12 -18.96
C ASN A 78 2.55 -23.66 -20.24
N LYS A 79 3.78 -24.16 -20.46
CA LYS A 79 4.56 -23.86 -21.68
C LYS A 79 3.85 -24.26 -22.99
N ASP A 80 2.80 -25.08 -22.91
CA ASP A 80 1.95 -25.52 -24.02
C ASP A 80 0.59 -24.78 -24.09
N GLY A 81 0.35 -23.79 -23.23
CA GLY A 81 -0.90 -23.04 -23.14
C GLY A 81 -2.02 -23.71 -22.35
N SER A 82 -1.79 -24.86 -21.73
CA SER A 82 -2.78 -25.48 -20.82
C SER A 82 -2.73 -24.85 -19.42
N ALA A 83 -3.87 -24.78 -18.73
CA ALA A 83 -3.92 -24.21 -17.38
C ALA A 83 -3.54 -25.27 -16.33
N LYS A 84 -2.52 -25.01 -15.52
CA LYS A 84 -2.31 -25.75 -14.26
C LYS A 84 -3.14 -25.08 -13.15
N PHE A 85 -4.11 -25.82 -12.62
CA PHE A 85 -4.71 -25.48 -11.33
C PHE A 85 -3.74 -25.94 -10.24
N TYR A 86 -3.53 -25.13 -9.20
CA TYR A 86 -2.79 -25.61 -8.03
C TYR A 86 -3.61 -26.74 -7.40
N ASP A 87 -3.11 -27.96 -7.56
CA ASP A 87 -3.75 -29.26 -7.28
C ASP A 87 -4.00 -29.52 -5.77
N ASN A 88 -3.72 -28.55 -4.90
CA ASN A 88 -3.78 -28.69 -3.45
C ASN A 88 -5.01 -28.06 -2.78
N CYS A 89 -5.95 -27.53 -3.56
CA CYS A 89 -7.23 -27.06 -3.05
C CYS A 89 -8.33 -27.73 -3.88
N GLY A 90 -8.96 -28.78 -3.35
CA GLY A 90 -10.03 -29.51 -4.04
C GLY A 90 -11.06 -28.56 -4.66
N GLU A 91 -11.67 -28.96 -5.79
CA GLU A 91 -12.50 -28.15 -6.70
C GLU A 91 -13.11 -26.87 -6.09
N ILE A 92 -12.31 -25.79 -5.95
CA ILE A 92 -12.82 -24.49 -5.54
C ILE A 92 -13.60 -23.93 -6.74
N PRO A 93 -14.87 -23.53 -6.57
CA PRO A 93 -15.64 -22.94 -7.65
C PRO A 93 -14.92 -21.73 -8.26
N PRO A 94 -14.86 -21.56 -9.59
CA PRO A 94 -14.16 -20.45 -10.22
C PRO A 94 -14.56 -19.07 -9.69
N VAL A 95 -15.85 -18.89 -9.37
CA VAL A 95 -16.37 -17.66 -8.77
C VAL A 95 -15.68 -17.35 -7.44
N VAL A 96 -15.51 -18.34 -6.58
CA VAL A 96 -14.86 -18.21 -5.27
C VAL A 96 -13.36 -17.95 -5.45
N ARG A 97 -12.71 -18.67 -6.36
CA ARG A 97 -11.27 -18.51 -6.63
C ARG A 97 -10.92 -17.13 -7.18
N ILE A 98 -11.71 -16.62 -8.13
CA ILE A 98 -11.55 -15.26 -8.65
C ILE A 98 -11.68 -14.25 -7.51
N PHE A 99 -12.63 -14.44 -6.60
CA PHE A 99 -12.79 -13.53 -5.46
C PHE A 99 -11.52 -13.52 -4.60
N GLN A 100 -11.07 -14.71 -4.17
CA GLN A 100 -9.94 -14.86 -3.24
C GLN A 100 -8.63 -14.23 -3.73
N ILE A 101 -8.42 -14.17 -5.04
CA ILE A 101 -7.15 -13.65 -5.60
C ILE A 101 -7.24 -12.24 -6.18
N ASN A 102 -8.44 -11.65 -6.25
CA ASN A 102 -8.64 -10.29 -6.77
C ASN A 102 -9.30 -9.34 -5.77
N CYS A 103 -9.81 -9.85 -4.63
CA CYS A 103 -10.46 -9.00 -3.64
C CYS A 103 -9.44 -8.18 -2.85
N MET A 104 -9.85 -6.99 -2.45
CA MET A 104 -9.13 -6.10 -1.54
C MET A 104 -9.97 -5.91 -0.28
N GLU A 105 -9.32 -5.54 0.82
CA GLU A 105 -9.99 -5.20 2.07
C GLU A 105 -10.94 -4.02 1.85
N TRP A 106 -12.17 -4.15 2.34
CA TRP A 106 -13.20 -3.13 2.18
C TRP A 106 -14.04 -3.02 3.45
N ASN A 107 -13.87 -1.94 4.22
CA ASN A 107 -14.47 -1.78 5.54
C ASN A 107 -14.23 -3.04 6.41
N ASP A 108 -15.29 -3.68 6.91
CA ASP A 108 -15.22 -4.91 7.69
C ASP A 108 -15.27 -6.19 6.81
N GLY A 109 -15.12 -6.08 5.49
CA GLY A 109 -15.23 -7.20 4.56
C GLY A 109 -14.25 -7.09 3.40
N ALA A 110 -14.67 -7.55 2.22
CA ALA A 110 -13.83 -7.54 1.02
C ALA A 110 -14.64 -7.20 -0.23
N ALA A 111 -13.98 -6.59 -1.20
CA ALA A 111 -14.59 -6.22 -2.47
C ALA A 111 -13.63 -6.46 -3.65
N VAL A 112 -14.19 -6.74 -4.82
CA VAL A 112 -13.43 -6.85 -6.07
C VAL A 112 -13.53 -5.56 -6.86
N PHE A 113 -12.37 -5.02 -7.22
CA PHE A 113 -12.20 -3.79 -7.97
C PHE A 113 -11.54 -4.13 -9.32
N PRO A 114 -12.31 -4.18 -10.43
CA PRO A 114 -11.87 -4.85 -11.65
C PRO A 114 -10.68 -4.18 -12.34
N LYS A 115 -10.51 -2.86 -12.18
CA LYS A 115 -9.34 -2.14 -12.69
C LYS A 115 -8.17 -2.26 -11.73
N ALA A 116 -8.41 -2.16 -10.41
CA ALA A 116 -7.35 -2.31 -9.41
C ALA A 116 -6.77 -3.74 -9.38
N ALA A 117 -7.57 -4.75 -9.73
CA ALA A 117 -7.15 -6.14 -9.88
C ALA A 117 -6.19 -6.39 -11.06
N ARG A 118 -5.94 -5.39 -11.94
CA ARG A 118 -4.98 -5.49 -13.05
C ARG A 118 -3.57 -4.99 -12.73
N PHE A 119 -3.34 -4.48 -11.52
CA PHE A 119 -1.99 -4.11 -11.11
C PHE A 119 -1.30 -5.30 -10.48
N ASN A 120 -0.22 -5.75 -11.11
CA ASN A 120 0.57 -6.90 -10.65
C ASN A 120 1.34 -6.62 -9.36
N HIS A 121 1.84 -7.69 -8.77
CA HIS A 121 2.66 -7.63 -7.57
C HIS A 121 4.12 -7.21 -7.82
N SER A 122 4.65 -6.39 -6.90
CA SER A 122 6.07 -6.28 -6.57
C SER A 122 6.22 -6.18 -5.05
N CYS A 123 7.25 -6.80 -4.48
CA CYS A 123 7.56 -6.63 -3.05
C CYS A 123 8.16 -5.25 -2.74
N VAL A 124 8.56 -4.52 -3.78
CA VAL A 124 8.98 -3.11 -3.75
C VAL A 124 8.13 -2.38 -4.79
N PRO A 125 6.87 -2.06 -4.47
CA PRO A 125 5.95 -1.50 -5.43
C PRO A 125 6.27 -0.04 -5.76
N ASN A 126 5.81 0.43 -6.92
CA ASN A 126 5.87 1.84 -7.32
C ASN A 126 4.52 2.57 -7.15
N ALA A 127 3.45 1.85 -6.80
CA ALA A 127 2.15 2.39 -6.42
C ALA A 127 1.58 1.74 -5.14
N THR A 128 0.62 2.41 -4.51
CA THR A 128 -0.14 1.91 -3.36
C THR A 128 -1.63 2.06 -3.61
N PHE A 129 -2.43 1.18 -2.99
CA PHE A 129 -3.88 1.25 -2.99
C PHE A 129 -4.43 1.54 -1.59
N SER A 130 -5.62 2.13 -1.52
CA SER A 130 -6.40 2.29 -0.30
C SER A 130 -7.86 2.60 -0.61
N TRP A 131 -8.77 2.08 0.22
CA TRP A 131 -10.17 2.49 0.17
C TRP A 131 -10.35 3.97 0.55
N HIS A 132 -10.96 4.77 -0.32
CA HIS A 132 -11.27 6.18 -0.06
C HIS A 132 -12.72 6.34 0.41
N PRO A 133 -12.96 6.61 1.71
CA PRO A 133 -14.33 6.55 2.25
C PRO A 133 -15.25 7.67 1.75
N THR A 134 -14.75 8.86 1.40
CA THR A 134 -15.61 9.90 0.80
C THR A 134 -16.01 9.60 -0.64
N LEU A 135 -15.07 9.10 -1.45
CA LEU A 135 -15.33 8.75 -2.85
C LEU A 135 -16.08 7.42 -2.98
N GLN A 136 -16.03 6.57 -1.95
CA GLN A 136 -16.50 5.19 -1.98
C GLN A 136 -15.87 4.41 -3.15
N LYS A 137 -14.55 4.56 -3.30
CA LYS A 137 -13.76 3.93 -4.36
C LYS A 137 -12.42 3.44 -3.84
N GLU A 138 -11.89 2.41 -4.46
CA GLU A 138 -10.51 1.98 -4.29
C GLU A 138 -9.60 2.93 -5.08
N VAL A 139 -8.67 3.61 -4.42
CA VAL A 139 -7.80 4.57 -5.09
C VAL A 139 -6.37 4.04 -5.16
N VAL A 140 -5.73 4.20 -6.32
CA VAL A 140 -4.32 3.86 -6.52
C VAL A 140 -3.52 5.15 -6.73
N HIS A 141 -2.46 5.33 -5.96
CA HIS A 141 -1.53 6.45 -6.11
C HIS A 141 -0.11 5.97 -6.41
N ALA A 142 0.60 6.71 -7.27
CA ALA A 142 2.02 6.52 -7.48
C ALA A 142 2.79 6.94 -6.22
N ILE A 143 3.61 6.06 -5.67
CA ILE A 143 4.47 6.37 -4.51
C ILE A 143 5.91 6.70 -4.91
N GLN A 144 6.23 6.52 -6.20
CA GLN A 144 7.48 6.92 -6.84
C GLN A 144 7.15 7.53 -8.21
N ASP A 145 8.14 8.19 -8.84
CA ASP A 145 8.01 8.57 -10.25
C ASP A 145 8.06 7.28 -11.09
N ILE A 146 7.10 7.11 -12.02
CA ILE A 146 6.98 5.94 -12.88
C ILE A 146 7.18 6.38 -14.33
N PRO A 147 8.31 6.03 -14.97
CA PRO A 147 8.55 6.30 -16.38
C PRO A 147 7.52 5.64 -17.30
N LYS A 148 7.27 6.27 -18.45
CA LYS A 148 6.50 5.66 -19.54
C LYS A 148 7.07 4.28 -19.90
N GLY A 149 6.19 3.29 -20.02
CA GLY A 149 6.52 1.92 -20.39
C GLY A 149 6.89 1.03 -19.20
N GLU A 150 7.00 1.57 -17.99
CA GLU A 150 7.20 0.76 -16.78
C GLU A 150 5.87 0.14 -16.31
N GLU A 151 5.95 -1.07 -15.75
CA GLU A 151 4.80 -1.74 -15.13
C GLU A 151 4.45 -1.04 -13.80
N ILE A 152 3.17 -0.72 -13.61
CA ILE A 152 2.66 -0.18 -12.36
C ILE A 152 2.30 -1.36 -11.46
N THR A 153 2.91 -1.42 -10.28
CA THR A 153 2.81 -2.56 -9.37
C THR A 153 2.33 -2.15 -7.98
N LEU A 154 1.57 -3.04 -7.37
CA LEU A 154 1.12 -2.97 -5.97
C LEU A 154 1.81 -4.08 -5.16
N THR A 155 1.66 -4.08 -3.83
CA THR A 155 2.06 -5.22 -3.00
C THR A 155 0.84 -6.06 -2.61
N TYR A 156 0.95 -7.39 -2.75
CA TYR A 156 -0.09 -8.36 -2.36
C TYR A 156 0.23 -9.00 -1.01
N CYS A 157 1.42 -8.73 -0.48
CA CYS A 157 1.90 -9.25 0.80
C CYS A 157 2.47 -8.11 1.64
N GLY A 158 2.71 -8.39 2.93
CA GLY A 158 3.42 -7.45 3.80
C GLY A 158 4.86 -7.18 3.35
N MET A 159 5.42 -6.07 3.82
CA MET A 159 6.83 -5.73 3.62
C MET A 159 7.78 -6.65 4.41
N THR A 160 7.33 -7.19 5.54
CA THR A 160 8.14 -8.11 6.36
C THR A 160 8.06 -9.53 5.83
N GLY A 161 8.91 -10.40 6.37
CA GLY A 161 8.99 -11.79 5.96
C GLY A 161 10.18 -12.09 5.05
N ASP A 162 10.75 -13.26 5.24
CA ASP A 162 11.80 -13.79 4.39
C ASP A 162 11.23 -14.20 3.01
N ILE A 163 12.11 -14.65 2.12
CA ILE A 163 11.69 -15.11 0.80
C ILE A 163 10.73 -16.31 0.88
N THR A 164 10.90 -17.18 1.88
CA THR A 164 10.06 -18.38 2.09
C THR A 164 8.63 -17.97 2.37
N LEU A 165 8.42 -17.10 3.36
CA LEU A 165 7.10 -16.61 3.75
C LEU A 165 6.45 -15.84 2.60
N ARG A 166 7.19 -14.95 1.92
CA ARG A 166 6.64 -14.20 0.79
C ARG A 166 6.26 -15.11 -0.39
N THR A 167 7.06 -16.14 -0.67
CA THR A 167 6.73 -17.11 -1.73
C THR A 167 5.46 -17.87 -1.38
N TRP A 168 5.32 -18.32 -0.13
CA TRP A 168 4.12 -19.00 0.34
C TRP A 168 2.88 -18.09 0.30
N LEU A 169 2.98 -16.84 0.76
CA LEU A 169 1.89 -15.85 0.70
C LEU A 169 1.45 -15.49 -0.71
N LEU A 170 2.28 -15.76 -1.72
CA LEU A 170 1.99 -15.44 -3.12
C LEU A 170 1.61 -16.67 -3.94
N GLU A 171 1.74 -17.87 -3.39
CA GLU A 171 1.58 -19.13 -4.12
C GLU A 171 0.18 -19.26 -4.74
N HIS A 172 -0.87 -18.84 -4.02
CA HIS A 172 -2.25 -18.95 -4.48
C HIS A 172 -2.59 -18.05 -5.67
N TYR A 173 -1.79 -17.02 -5.95
CA TYR A 173 -1.94 -16.17 -7.13
C TYR A 173 -1.39 -16.83 -8.41
N GLY A 174 -0.62 -17.91 -8.28
CA GLY A 174 -0.08 -18.66 -9.41
C GLY A 174 1.03 -17.98 -10.19
N PHE A 175 1.91 -17.25 -9.49
CA PHE A 175 3.14 -16.71 -10.05
C PHE A 175 4.28 -16.77 -9.03
N LYS A 176 5.52 -16.70 -9.52
CA LYS A 176 6.71 -16.53 -8.67
C LYS A 176 7.23 -15.10 -8.78
N CYS A 177 7.28 -14.37 -7.66
CA CYS A 177 7.79 -13.00 -7.66
C CYS A 177 9.29 -12.94 -7.98
N GLN A 178 9.65 -12.16 -8.99
CA GLN A 178 11.03 -11.96 -9.46
C GLN A 178 11.51 -10.50 -9.28
N CYS A 179 10.88 -9.73 -8.40
CA CYS A 179 11.30 -8.35 -8.13
C CYS A 179 12.71 -8.29 -7.51
N SER A 180 13.32 -7.10 -7.51
CA SER A 180 14.67 -6.85 -6.99
C SER A 180 14.89 -7.33 -5.54
N ALA A 181 13.85 -7.31 -4.71
CA ALA A 181 13.90 -7.78 -3.32
C ALA A 181 13.87 -9.32 -3.16
N CYS A 182 13.41 -10.08 -4.16
CA CYS A 182 13.34 -11.54 -4.04
C CYS A 182 14.69 -12.24 -4.21
N GLY A 183 15.68 -11.59 -4.83
CA GLY A 183 17.03 -12.15 -5.04
C GLY A 183 18.14 -11.50 -4.23
N SER A 184 17.83 -10.53 -3.38
CA SER A 184 18.83 -9.68 -2.73
C SER A 184 19.06 -10.06 -1.26
N GLU A 185 20.30 -10.42 -0.93
CA GLU A 185 20.71 -10.63 0.47
C GLU A 185 20.61 -9.34 1.30
N ALA A 186 20.99 -8.20 0.72
CA ALA A 186 20.82 -6.91 1.38
C ALA A 186 19.34 -6.60 1.70
N SER A 187 18.42 -6.91 0.77
CA SER A 187 16.98 -6.78 1.04
C SER A 187 16.51 -7.74 2.14
N ARG A 188 17.00 -8.98 2.14
CA ARG A 188 16.70 -9.95 3.21
C ARG A 188 17.10 -9.41 4.59
N ASP A 189 18.33 -8.94 4.72
CA ASP A 189 18.85 -8.42 5.99
C ASP A 189 18.10 -7.18 6.46
N ARG A 190 17.81 -6.25 5.52
CA ARG A 190 16.98 -5.08 5.82
C ARG A 190 15.59 -5.47 6.30
N ARG A 191 14.89 -6.37 5.60
CA ARG A 191 13.53 -6.82 5.97
C ARG A 191 13.51 -7.52 7.32
N PHE A 192 14.54 -8.31 7.64
CA PHE A 192 14.69 -8.92 8.96
C PHE A 192 14.81 -7.87 10.06
N ARG A 193 15.69 -6.87 9.86
CA ARG A 193 15.86 -5.78 10.82
C ARG A 193 14.62 -4.89 10.95
N ILE A 194 13.92 -4.64 9.84
CA ILE A 194 12.63 -3.93 9.84
C ILE A 194 11.61 -4.68 10.70
N ASP A 195 11.51 -5.99 10.56
CA ASP A 195 10.58 -6.80 11.34
C ASP A 195 10.90 -6.76 12.85
N GLU A 196 12.18 -6.92 13.21
CA GLU A 196 12.65 -6.80 14.59
C GLU A 196 12.29 -5.43 15.21
N LEU A 197 12.54 -4.34 14.47
CA LEU A 197 12.24 -2.98 14.91
C LEU A 197 10.73 -2.72 14.99
N LEU A 198 9.94 -3.27 14.08
CA LEU A 198 8.47 -3.18 14.14
C LEU A 198 7.96 -3.85 15.41
N GLN A 199 8.48 -5.03 15.75
CA GLN A 199 8.10 -5.75 16.98
C GLN A 199 8.56 -5.00 18.23
N SER A 200 9.81 -4.53 18.29
CA SER A 200 10.39 -3.89 19.47
C SER A 200 9.79 -2.52 19.77
N THR A 201 9.44 -1.76 18.72
CA THR A 201 8.86 -0.42 18.88
C THR A 201 7.35 -0.44 19.12
N ARG A 202 6.63 -1.49 18.67
CA ARG A 202 5.16 -1.58 18.75
C ARG A 202 4.55 -1.18 20.10
N PRO A 203 5.08 -1.59 21.27
CA PRO A 203 4.50 -1.21 22.57
C PRO A 203 4.52 0.28 22.87
N TYR A 204 5.39 1.05 22.19
CA TYR A 204 5.66 2.47 22.43
C TYR A 204 5.10 3.39 21.34
N ARG A 205 4.24 2.88 20.45
CA ARG A 205 3.68 3.62 19.31
C ARG A 205 2.22 4.02 19.55
N GLY A 206 1.68 4.92 18.72
CA GLY A 206 0.32 5.41 18.84
C GLY A 206 0.01 6.06 20.20
N TYR A 207 -1.01 5.54 20.90
CA TYR A 207 -1.43 6.04 22.22
C TYR A 207 -0.33 5.95 23.29
N ASN A 208 0.56 4.96 23.18
CA ASN A 208 1.66 4.72 24.13
C ASN A 208 2.93 5.51 23.80
N LEU A 209 2.87 6.50 22.90
CA LEU A 209 4.01 7.36 22.68
C LEU A 209 4.37 8.06 23.99
N GLU A 210 5.64 7.98 24.38
CA GLU A 210 6.19 8.62 25.58
C GLU A 210 7.49 9.33 25.21
N ALA A 211 7.60 10.59 25.63
CA ALA A 211 8.84 11.35 25.41
C ALA A 211 9.94 10.87 26.37
N GLY A 212 11.21 11.03 25.96
CA GLY A 212 12.35 10.70 26.82
C GLY A 212 12.92 9.29 26.64
N ASN A 213 12.22 8.38 25.95
CA ASN A 213 12.78 7.08 25.57
C ASN A 213 13.66 7.22 24.31
N GLN A 214 14.92 7.64 24.52
CA GLN A 214 15.87 7.86 23.43
C GLN A 214 16.16 6.60 22.62
N GLN A 215 16.16 5.43 23.26
CA GLN A 215 16.43 4.17 22.58
C GLN A 215 15.32 3.84 21.57
N VAL A 216 14.06 3.94 21.99
CA VAL A 216 12.90 3.73 21.10
C VAL A 216 12.89 4.77 19.98
N THR A 217 13.19 6.03 20.28
CA THR A 217 13.26 7.10 19.26
C THR A 217 14.30 6.77 18.19
N LYS A 218 15.50 6.31 18.59
CA LYS A 218 16.55 5.86 17.66
C LYS A 218 16.12 4.65 16.83
N GLN A 219 15.42 3.69 17.44
CA GLN A 219 14.88 2.52 16.75
C GLN A 219 13.82 2.91 15.71
N MET A 220 12.92 3.85 16.04
CA MET A 220 11.91 4.36 15.10
C MET A 220 12.56 5.12 13.94
N LEU A 221 13.60 5.91 14.19
CA LEU A 221 14.38 6.58 13.13
C LEU A 221 15.05 5.56 12.22
N GLN A 222 15.71 4.56 12.78
CA GLN A 222 16.32 3.47 12.02
C GLN A 222 15.28 2.74 11.17
N LEU A 223 14.10 2.47 11.73
CA LEU A 223 13.00 1.83 11.01
C LEU A 223 12.54 2.65 9.80
N VAL A 224 12.37 3.97 9.94
CA VAL A 224 12.03 4.86 8.81
C VAL A 224 13.08 4.81 7.71
N VAL A 225 14.36 4.85 8.07
CA VAL A 225 15.47 4.79 7.10
C VAL A 225 15.45 3.47 6.34
N LEU A 226 15.39 2.34 7.05
CA LEU A 226 15.39 1.01 6.44
C LEU A 226 14.18 0.77 5.53
N CYS A 227 12.99 1.24 5.93
CA CYS A 227 11.81 1.16 5.07
C CYS A 227 12.05 1.90 3.74
N LYS A 228 12.58 3.13 3.77
CA LYS A 228 12.85 3.90 2.55
C LYS A 228 13.92 3.26 1.68
N GLU A 229 14.98 2.73 2.28
CA GLU A 229 16.03 1.98 1.57
C GLU A 229 15.51 0.70 0.91
N GLU A 230 14.49 0.07 1.50
CA GLU A 230 13.80 -1.07 0.93
C GLU A 230 12.80 -0.68 -0.18
N GLY A 231 12.55 0.62 -0.36
CA GLY A 231 11.60 1.17 -1.33
C GLY A 231 10.15 1.20 -0.83
N GLU A 232 9.95 1.15 0.48
CA GLU A 232 8.65 1.34 1.11
C GLU A 232 8.39 2.84 1.35
N TYR A 233 7.37 3.36 0.67
CA TYR A 233 6.93 4.76 0.76
C TYR A 233 5.44 4.89 1.13
N SER A 234 4.82 3.83 1.67
CA SER A 234 3.39 3.84 2.02
C SER A 234 3.05 4.67 3.26
N ILE A 235 1.75 4.67 3.57
CA ILE A 235 1.16 5.27 4.76
C ILE A 235 1.82 4.84 6.07
N ARG A 236 2.45 3.65 6.11
CA ARG A 236 3.17 3.16 7.29
C ARG A 236 4.35 4.07 7.66
N VAL A 237 5.13 4.49 6.67
CA VAL A 237 6.30 5.35 6.88
C VAL A 237 5.82 6.77 7.23
N SER A 238 4.75 7.21 6.59
CA SER A 238 4.09 8.48 6.92
C SER A 238 3.67 8.55 8.40
N GLN A 239 3.04 7.48 8.90
CA GLN A 239 2.65 7.39 10.31
C GLN A 239 3.87 7.39 11.25
N LEU A 240 4.94 6.64 10.93
CA LEU A 240 6.19 6.67 11.71
C LEU A 240 6.79 8.08 11.81
N LEU A 241 6.81 8.82 10.70
CA LEU A 241 7.29 10.20 10.66
C LEU A 241 6.40 11.12 11.52
N LEU A 242 5.08 10.95 11.47
CA LEU A 242 4.16 11.74 12.30
C LEU A 242 4.41 11.50 13.79
N GLU A 243 4.64 10.25 14.19
CA GLU A 243 4.94 9.89 15.58
C GLU A 243 6.28 10.46 16.04
N LEU A 244 7.31 10.42 15.20
CA LEU A 244 8.59 11.09 15.46
C LEU A 244 8.43 12.59 15.62
N ALA A 245 7.60 13.23 14.78
CA ALA A 245 7.30 14.66 14.91
C ALA A 245 6.66 15.00 16.26
N ILE A 246 5.73 14.15 16.74
CA ILE A 246 5.08 14.31 18.05
C ILE A 246 6.08 14.10 19.20
N LEU A 247 7.04 13.16 19.08
CA LEU A 247 8.10 13.00 20.06
C LEU A 247 8.98 14.25 20.15
N CYS A 248 9.41 14.78 19.00
CA CYS A 248 10.15 16.03 18.91
C CYS A 248 9.38 17.22 19.51
N GLU A 249 8.07 17.31 19.26
CA GLU A 249 7.20 18.33 19.85
C GLU A 249 7.24 18.29 21.39
N ARG A 250 7.25 17.10 21.98
CA ARG A 250 7.26 16.91 23.45
C ARG A 250 8.61 17.19 24.08
N THR A 251 9.70 17.06 23.32
CA THR A 251 11.06 17.39 23.77
C THR A 251 11.51 18.79 23.35
N ASN A 252 10.60 19.60 22.77
CA ASN A 252 10.88 20.93 22.23
C ASN A 252 11.96 20.94 21.13
N ASP A 253 12.16 19.82 20.42
CA ASP A 253 13.03 19.73 19.26
C ASP A 253 12.28 20.21 18.01
N TRP A 254 12.15 21.53 17.90
CA TRP A 254 11.30 22.14 16.88
C TRP A 254 11.80 21.93 15.45
N GLN A 255 13.12 21.89 15.25
CA GLN A 255 13.71 21.74 13.93
C GLN A 255 13.37 20.37 13.34
N HIS A 256 13.73 19.28 14.02
CA HIS A 256 13.44 17.94 13.54
C HIS A 256 11.93 17.65 13.55
N GLY A 257 11.20 18.19 14.54
CA GLY A 257 9.75 18.08 14.59
C GLY A 257 9.06 18.61 13.32
N LEU A 258 9.53 19.75 12.79
CA LEU A 258 9.03 20.32 11.55
C LEU A 258 9.39 19.48 10.32
N GLU A 259 10.62 18.98 10.24
CA GLU A 259 11.08 18.14 9.13
C GLU A 259 10.30 16.82 9.05
N PHE A 260 10.08 16.17 10.19
CA PHE A 260 9.29 14.94 10.26
C PHE A 260 7.81 15.20 9.95
N ALA A 261 7.22 16.26 10.51
CA ALA A 261 5.82 16.60 10.24
C ALA A 261 5.58 16.95 8.77
N ALA A 262 6.47 17.74 8.15
CA ALA A 262 6.40 18.06 6.73
C ALA A 262 6.50 16.81 5.86
N SER A 263 7.44 15.93 6.18
CA SER A 263 7.63 14.66 5.47
C SER A 263 6.42 13.72 5.60
N ALA A 264 5.82 13.67 6.78
CA ALA A 264 4.59 12.90 7.03
C ALA A 264 3.41 13.45 6.21
N VAL A 265 3.19 14.78 6.22
CA VAL A 265 2.13 15.42 5.42
C VAL A 265 2.32 15.13 3.93
N LYS A 266 3.55 15.31 3.42
CA LYS A 266 3.88 15.04 2.01
C LYS A 266 3.56 13.58 1.66
N MET A 267 4.05 12.62 2.43
CA MET A 267 3.89 11.20 2.12
C MET A 267 2.43 10.74 2.28
N LYS A 268 1.69 11.26 3.27
CA LYS A 268 0.25 11.04 3.41
C LYS A 268 -0.49 11.47 2.14
N ARG A 269 -0.20 12.69 1.66
CA ARG A 269 -0.78 13.23 0.42
C ARG A 269 -0.39 12.39 -0.78
N ASP A 270 0.88 12.00 -0.90
CA ASP A 270 1.34 11.26 -2.07
C ASP A 270 0.75 9.84 -2.11
N CYS A 271 0.45 9.22 -0.95
CA CYS A 271 -0.16 7.88 -0.88
C CYS A 271 -1.68 7.86 -1.09
N GLN A 272 -2.39 8.91 -0.66
CA GLN A 272 -3.85 8.87 -0.53
C GLN A 272 -4.59 10.10 -1.05
N GLY A 273 -3.88 11.20 -1.32
CA GLY A 273 -4.44 12.50 -1.69
C GLY A 273 -4.63 13.44 -0.51
N ALA A 274 -4.71 14.75 -0.80
CA ALA A 274 -4.98 15.79 0.21
C ALA A 274 -6.47 15.85 0.62
N ASP A 275 -7.34 15.29 -0.22
CA ASP A 275 -8.78 15.10 -0.03
C ASP A 275 -9.13 13.88 0.82
N PHE A 276 -8.14 13.05 1.18
CA PHE A 276 -8.36 11.89 2.02
C PHE A 276 -8.77 12.31 3.45
N PRO A 277 -9.80 11.70 4.08
CA PRO A 277 -10.47 12.33 5.23
C PRO A 277 -9.63 12.63 6.48
N ASP A 278 -8.60 11.83 6.76
CA ASP A 278 -7.71 12.05 7.90
C ASP A 278 -6.40 12.78 7.53
N HIS A 279 -6.23 13.23 6.28
CA HIS A 279 -5.10 14.07 5.87
C HIS A 279 -5.02 15.36 6.72
N GLY A 280 -6.18 15.94 7.08
CA GLY A 280 -6.26 17.11 7.95
C GLY A 280 -5.50 16.93 9.28
N LYS A 281 -5.58 15.74 9.89
CA LYS A 281 -4.91 15.43 11.17
C LYS A 281 -3.40 15.56 11.07
N TYR A 282 -2.81 15.19 9.93
CA TYR A 282 -1.37 15.35 9.69
C TYR A 282 -0.99 16.83 9.59
N THR A 283 -1.80 17.62 8.87
CA THR A 283 -1.55 19.06 8.72
C THR A 283 -1.70 19.83 10.03
N GLU A 284 -2.58 19.39 10.92
CA GLU A 284 -2.76 19.97 12.26
C GLU A 284 -1.51 19.80 13.13
N VAL A 285 -0.88 18.61 13.10
CA VAL A 285 0.39 18.38 13.80
C VAL A 285 1.48 19.31 13.27
N PHE A 286 1.63 19.43 11.94
CA PHE A 286 2.59 20.36 11.34
C PHE A 286 2.34 21.81 11.79
N LYS A 287 1.10 22.30 11.68
CA LYS A 287 0.74 23.67 12.07
C LYS A 287 1.00 23.93 13.55
N ARG A 288 0.70 22.96 14.40
CA ARG A 288 0.93 23.05 15.86
C ARG A 288 2.41 23.19 16.19
N ILE A 289 3.26 22.33 15.61
CA ILE A 289 4.72 22.39 15.82
C ILE A 289 5.29 23.71 15.26
N TYR A 290 4.82 24.14 14.10
CA TYR A 290 5.23 25.41 13.48
C TYR A 290 4.92 26.63 14.35
N GLY A 291 3.71 26.71 14.92
CA GLY A 291 3.34 27.78 15.85
C GLY A 291 4.28 27.84 17.07
N LYS A 292 4.49 26.69 17.73
CA LYS A 292 5.39 26.58 18.90
C LYS A 292 6.83 26.94 18.56
N SER A 293 7.32 26.55 17.38
CA SER A 293 8.66 26.91 16.89
C SER A 293 8.83 28.43 16.75
N LYS A 294 7.80 29.13 16.23
CA LYS A 294 7.82 30.60 16.10
C LYS A 294 7.80 31.29 17.45
N GLU A 295 6.97 30.82 18.39
CA GLU A 295 6.92 31.34 19.76
C GLU A 295 8.27 31.18 20.46
N ALA A 296 8.90 30.02 20.34
CA ALA A 296 10.22 29.75 20.92
C ALA A 296 11.32 30.66 20.33
N ALA A 297 11.31 30.85 19.01
CA ALA A 297 12.26 31.74 18.34
C ALA A 297 12.08 33.22 18.76
N ALA A 298 10.84 33.69 18.89
CA ALA A 298 10.55 35.04 19.37
C ALA A 298 11.02 35.23 20.82
N ALA A 299 10.78 34.25 21.69
CA ALA A 299 11.24 34.29 23.08
C ALA A 299 12.77 34.32 23.21
N ALA A 300 13.50 33.61 22.34
CA ALA A 300 14.95 33.64 22.30
C ALA A 300 15.50 35.01 21.87
N ALA A 301 14.92 35.62 20.81
CA ALA A 301 15.34 36.93 20.32
C ALA A 301 15.15 38.05 21.37
N VAL A 302 14.10 37.98 22.19
CA VAL A 302 13.88 38.94 23.29
C VAL A 302 14.95 38.81 24.38
N ARG A 303 15.42 37.58 24.67
CA ARG A 303 16.47 37.33 25.66
C ARG A 303 17.86 37.76 25.20
N GLU A 304 18.14 37.71 23.90
CA GLU A 304 19.43 38.15 23.34
C GLU A 304 19.51 39.68 23.15
N GLY A 305 18.37 40.36 23.09
CA GLY A 305 18.28 41.82 22.98
C GLY A 305 18.13 42.57 24.33
N SER A 306 18.11 41.85 25.47
CA SER A 306 18.04 42.40 26.84
C SER A 306 19.37 42.21 27.56
#